data_AF-A0A0F8Z5P5-F1
#
_entry.id   AF-A0A0F8Z5P5-F1
#
_cell.length_a   1.000
_cell.length_b   1.000
_cell.length_c   1.000
_cell.angle_alpha   90.00
_cell.angle_beta   90.00
_cell.angle_gamma   90.00
#
_symmetry.space_group_name_H-M   'P 1'
#
loop_
_entity.id
_entity.type
_entity.pdbx_description
1 polymer ?
#
loop_
_entity_poly.entity_id
_entity_poly.type
_entity_poly.pdbx_seq_one_letter_code
_entity_poly.pdbx_strand_id
1 'polypeptide(L)'
;GKILDALRLEPNFDADGNPCPHIVTVGSDALKEIDRFAIEVEKQLGPGGDFASMGDWAGKLVGAVCRIAGIFHGLIYTASGNPAKAQIDVETMLGAIAIGEYLIPHAKAAFFEMGADPEIDSARRILDWVSSEQISEFTRREAFNSLRGGIQKVAELDKPLEILINHGYIREVLQERKGPGRKPSQKYKINPLWLAHNTHNTQNNHTDLNSAYSAQFAQEVAL
;
A
#
# COMPACT_ATOMS: atom_id res chain seq x y z
N GLY A 1 37.23 -11.82 5.12
CA GLY A 1 36.14 -12.24 6.00
C GLY A 1 35.05 -12.86 5.16
N LYS A 2 34.34 -13.87 5.70
CA LYS A 2 33.34 -14.71 4.98
C LYS A 2 32.27 -13.93 4.20
N ILE A 3 31.99 -12.68 4.58
CA ILE A 3 31.05 -11.78 3.88
C ILE A 3 31.53 -11.41 2.46
N LEU A 4 32.83 -11.24 2.21
CA LEU A 4 33.32 -10.89 0.87
C LEU A 4 33.18 -12.04 -0.13
N ASP A 5 33.02 -13.28 0.36
CA ASP A 5 32.78 -14.44 -0.49
C ASP A 5 31.38 -14.40 -1.12
N ALA A 6 30.42 -13.68 -0.52
CA ALA A 6 29.13 -13.43 -1.14
C ALA A 6 29.22 -12.61 -2.44
N LEU A 7 30.26 -11.77 -2.59
CA LEU A 7 30.53 -11.02 -3.83
C LEU A 7 31.07 -11.91 -4.97
N ARG A 8 31.40 -13.17 -4.67
CA ARG A 8 31.93 -14.15 -5.62
C ARG A 8 30.86 -15.14 -6.09
N LEU A 9 29.59 -14.89 -5.78
CA LEU A 9 28.50 -15.70 -6.28
C LEU A 9 28.40 -15.53 -7.80
N GLU A 10 28.64 -16.61 -8.53
CA GLU A 10 28.52 -16.61 -9.98
C GLU A 10 27.04 -16.44 -10.40
N PRO A 11 26.74 -15.61 -11.41
CA PRO A 11 25.41 -15.52 -11.99
C PRO A 11 24.98 -16.87 -12.58
N ASN A 12 23.70 -17.22 -12.47
CA ASN A 12 23.15 -18.31 -13.28
C ASN A 12 22.75 -17.79 -14.66
N PHE A 13 22.81 -18.69 -15.65
CA PHE A 13 22.34 -18.43 -17.01
C PHE A 13 21.37 -19.53 -17.44
N ASP A 14 20.37 -19.16 -18.25
CA ASP A 14 19.46 -20.11 -18.88
C ASP A 14 20.09 -20.81 -20.10
N ALA A 15 19.32 -21.66 -20.77
CA ALA A 15 19.77 -22.41 -21.95
C ALA A 15 20.16 -21.50 -23.14
N ASP A 16 19.65 -20.27 -23.17
CA ASP A 16 19.91 -19.27 -24.20
C ASP A 16 21.04 -18.31 -23.82
N GLY A 17 21.65 -18.51 -22.64
CA GLY A 17 22.75 -17.68 -22.13
C GLY A 17 22.31 -16.37 -21.50
N ASN A 18 21.02 -16.20 -21.18
CA ASN A 18 20.54 -15.02 -20.47
C ASN A 18 20.68 -15.20 -18.94
N PRO A 19 21.03 -14.15 -18.18
CA PRO A 19 21.08 -14.24 -16.73
C PRO A 19 19.73 -14.66 -16.14
N CYS A 20 19.74 -15.66 -15.26
CA CYS A 20 18.54 -16.16 -14.60
C CYS A 20 18.70 -16.16 -13.06
N PRO A 21 17.60 -16.05 -12.31
CA PRO A 21 17.67 -15.97 -10.85
C PRO A 21 18.10 -17.31 -10.24
N HIS A 22 18.83 -17.23 -9.13
CA HIS A 22 19.04 -18.39 -8.25
C HIS A 22 17.73 -18.71 -7.54
N ILE A 23 17.15 -19.88 -7.84
CA ILE A 23 15.94 -20.34 -7.15
C ILE A 23 16.34 -20.85 -5.77
N VAL A 24 15.75 -20.25 -4.74
CA VAL A 24 15.90 -20.67 -3.34
C VAL A 24 14.58 -21.26 -2.87
N THR A 25 14.65 -22.39 -2.15
CA THR A 25 13.46 -23.03 -1.58
C THR A 25 13.38 -22.76 -0.09
N VAL A 26 12.16 -22.77 0.46
CA VAL A 26 11.91 -22.57 1.89
C VAL A 26 11.67 -23.93 2.53
N GLY A 27 12.34 -24.20 3.66
CA GLY A 27 12.12 -25.43 4.42
C GLY A 27 10.71 -25.46 5.03
N SER A 28 10.16 -26.66 5.27
CA SER A 28 8.78 -26.80 5.75
C SER A 28 8.50 -26.09 7.07
N ASP A 29 9.47 -26.06 7.99
CA ASP A 29 9.29 -25.39 9.28
C ASP A 29 9.44 -23.87 9.18
N ALA A 30 10.33 -23.38 8.32
CA ALA A 30 10.40 -21.96 7.98
C ALA A 30 9.11 -21.47 7.31
N LEU A 31 8.52 -22.29 6.44
CA LEU A 31 7.26 -21.98 5.77
C LEU A 31 6.11 -21.82 6.78
N LYS A 32 6.02 -22.69 7.77
CA LYS A 32 5.00 -22.57 8.84
C LYS A 32 5.12 -21.26 9.62
N GLU A 33 6.35 -20.81 9.89
CA GLU A 33 6.57 -19.57 10.64
C GLU A 33 6.21 -18.32 9.82
N ILE A 34 6.57 -18.27 8.53
CA ILE A 34 6.16 -17.15 7.67
C ILE A 34 4.65 -17.14 7.42
N ASP A 35 4.01 -18.31 7.30
CA ASP A 35 2.54 -18.41 7.19
C ASP A 35 1.85 -17.89 8.47
N ARG A 36 2.37 -18.27 9.65
CA ARG A 36 1.86 -17.75 10.93
C ARG A 36 2.00 -16.24 11.01
N PHE A 37 3.16 -15.71 10.62
CA PHE A 37 3.41 -14.27 10.59
C PHE A 37 2.46 -13.56 9.62
N ALA A 38 2.24 -14.12 8.43
CA ALA A 38 1.32 -13.57 7.44
C ALA A 38 -0.12 -13.49 7.97
N ILE A 39 -0.60 -14.53 8.66
CA ILE A 39 -1.93 -14.55 9.29
C ILE A 39 -2.06 -13.43 10.34
N GLU A 40 -1.03 -13.21 11.16
CA GLU A 40 -1.07 -12.13 12.18
C GLU A 40 -1.07 -10.74 11.54
N VAL A 41 -0.27 -10.53 10.48
CA VAL A 41 -0.28 -9.28 9.72
C VAL A 41 -1.65 -9.03 9.09
N GLU A 42 -2.25 -10.05 8.47
CA GLU A 42 -3.57 -9.95 7.83
C GLU A 42 -4.68 -9.62 8.84
N LYS A 43 -4.61 -10.21 10.03
CA LYS A 43 -5.55 -9.89 11.12
C LYS A 43 -5.49 -8.41 11.52
N GLN A 44 -4.30 -7.83 11.53
CA GLN A 44 -4.11 -6.41 11.86
C GLN A 44 -4.45 -5.46 10.70
N LEU A 45 -4.50 -5.96 9.46
CA LEU A 45 -4.96 -5.21 8.28
C LEU A 45 -6.49 -5.06 8.22
N GLY A 46 -7.24 -5.94 8.89
CA GLY A 46 -8.70 -5.90 8.93
C GLY A 46 -9.28 -4.65 9.60
N PRO A 47 -10.60 -4.40 9.45
CA PRO A 47 -11.26 -3.25 10.06
C PRO A 47 -11.05 -3.19 11.58
N GLY A 48 -10.61 -2.03 12.08
CA GLY A 48 -10.29 -1.82 13.50
C GLY A 48 -8.96 -2.42 13.96
N GLY A 49 -8.19 -3.02 13.05
CA GLY A 49 -6.84 -3.49 13.31
C GLY A 49 -5.81 -2.36 13.28
N ASP A 50 -4.68 -2.61 13.96
CA ASP A 50 -3.58 -1.67 14.12
C ASP A 50 -2.92 -1.20 12.81
N PHE A 51 -3.11 -1.96 11.71
CA PHE A 51 -2.50 -1.67 10.41
C PHE A 51 -3.50 -1.09 9.41
N ALA A 52 -4.78 -0.96 9.77
CA ALA A 52 -5.84 -0.49 8.87
C ALA A 52 -5.50 0.87 8.21
N SER A 53 -4.91 1.78 8.98
CA SER A 53 -4.50 3.12 8.50
C SER A 53 -3.20 3.15 7.69
N MET A 54 -2.44 2.04 7.66
CA MET A 54 -1.17 1.90 6.95
C MET A 54 -1.13 0.64 6.07
N GLY A 55 -2.28 0.23 5.53
CA GLY A 55 -2.45 -1.01 4.76
C GLY A 55 -1.48 -1.14 3.57
N ASP A 56 -1.24 -0.05 2.84
CA ASP A 56 -0.30 -0.03 1.70
C ASP A 56 1.14 -0.41 2.07
N TRP A 57 1.55 -0.16 3.31
CA TRP A 57 2.85 -0.53 3.84
C TRP A 57 2.79 -1.94 4.45
N ALA A 58 1.83 -2.19 5.34
CA ALA A 58 1.71 -3.44 6.06
C ALA A 58 1.44 -4.64 5.13
N GLY A 59 0.68 -4.46 4.05
CA GLY A 59 0.45 -5.50 3.03
C GLY A 59 1.71 -5.93 2.27
N LYS A 60 2.79 -5.16 2.34
CA LYS A 60 4.09 -5.50 1.73
C LYS A 60 5.08 -6.12 2.73
N LEU A 61 4.73 -6.18 4.02
CA LEU A 61 5.63 -6.57 5.09
C LEU A 61 6.07 -8.04 4.94
N VAL A 62 5.11 -8.96 4.73
CA VAL A 62 5.41 -10.41 4.59
C VAL A 62 6.39 -10.65 3.43
N GLY A 63 6.11 -10.06 2.26
CA GLY A 63 7.01 -10.18 1.11
C GLY A 63 8.37 -9.50 1.31
N ALA A 64 8.46 -8.45 2.14
CA ALA A 64 9.74 -7.85 2.53
C ALA A 64 10.53 -8.79 3.45
N VAL A 65 9.88 -9.41 4.43
CA VAL A 65 10.50 -10.41 5.31
C VAL A 65 11.03 -11.60 4.51
N CYS A 66 10.28 -12.14 3.56
CA CYS A 66 10.77 -13.22 2.67
C CYS A 66 12.05 -12.83 1.91
N ARG A 67 12.13 -11.57 1.44
CA ARG A 67 13.34 -11.06 0.75
C ARG A 67 14.53 -10.94 1.70
N ILE A 68 14.31 -10.49 2.94
CA ILE A 68 15.36 -10.44 3.97
C ILE A 68 15.86 -11.86 4.29
N ALA A 69 14.96 -12.83 4.44
CA ALA A 69 15.34 -14.23 4.63
C ALA A 69 16.18 -14.77 3.47
N GLY A 70 15.83 -14.43 2.22
CA GLY A 70 16.63 -14.77 1.04
C GLY A 70 18.02 -14.13 1.04
N ILE A 71 18.15 -12.88 1.51
CA ILE A 71 19.45 -12.20 1.68
C ILE A 71 20.30 -12.92 2.73
N PHE A 72 19.72 -13.24 3.89
CA PHE A 72 20.41 -13.97 4.94
C PHE A 72 20.88 -15.34 4.47
N HIS A 73 20.00 -16.08 3.81
CA HIS A 73 20.33 -17.36 3.18
C HIS A 73 21.51 -17.22 2.22
N GLY A 74 21.46 -16.22 1.33
CA GLY A 74 22.57 -15.91 0.43
C GLY A 74 23.87 -15.67 1.20
N LEU A 75 23.87 -14.80 2.21
CA LEU A 75 25.08 -14.48 2.99
C LEU A 75 25.64 -15.68 3.76
N ILE A 76 24.79 -16.57 4.27
CA ILE A 76 25.20 -17.76 5.03
C ILE A 76 25.77 -18.84 4.09
N TYR A 77 25.11 -19.09 2.96
CA TYR A 77 25.41 -20.24 2.10
C TYR A 77 26.30 -19.93 0.89
N THR A 78 26.50 -18.64 0.53
CA THR A 78 27.51 -18.24 -0.47
C THR A 78 28.93 -18.62 -0.05
N ALA A 79 29.26 -18.48 1.24
CA ALA A 79 30.54 -18.94 1.79
C ALA A 79 30.72 -20.47 1.77
N SER A 80 29.63 -21.23 1.59
CA SER A 80 29.59 -22.70 1.64
C SER A 80 29.54 -23.34 0.24
N GLY A 81 29.47 -22.53 -0.83
CA GLY A 81 29.70 -22.97 -2.22
C GLY A 81 28.46 -23.30 -3.06
N ASN A 82 27.24 -23.33 -2.53
CA ASN A 82 26.01 -23.42 -3.34
C ASN A 82 24.72 -23.06 -2.56
N PRO A 83 24.21 -21.83 -2.65
CA PRO A 83 22.98 -21.42 -1.96
C PRO A 83 21.71 -22.08 -2.51
N ALA A 84 21.69 -22.54 -3.77
CA ALA A 84 20.49 -23.14 -4.38
C ALA A 84 20.19 -24.57 -3.89
N LYS A 85 21.17 -25.25 -3.27
CA LYS A 85 20.99 -26.59 -2.71
C LYS A 85 20.48 -26.60 -1.27
N ALA A 86 20.65 -25.49 -0.56
CA ALA A 86 20.18 -25.33 0.80
C ALA A 86 18.78 -24.69 0.79
N GLN A 87 17.91 -25.14 1.68
CA GLN A 87 16.63 -24.49 1.92
C GLN A 87 16.80 -23.40 2.98
N ILE A 88 15.97 -22.36 2.94
CA ILE A 88 15.88 -21.40 4.04
C ILE A 88 15.40 -22.15 5.27
N ASP A 89 16.24 -22.21 6.30
CA ASP A 89 15.91 -22.84 7.58
C ASP A 89 15.07 -21.92 8.47
N VAL A 90 14.51 -22.52 9.53
CA VAL A 90 13.61 -21.83 10.46
C VAL A 90 14.30 -20.69 11.18
N GLU A 91 15.59 -20.83 11.53
CA GLU A 91 16.35 -19.80 12.23
C GLU A 91 16.54 -18.56 11.36
N THR A 92 16.90 -18.76 10.09
CA THR A 92 17.03 -17.70 9.10
C THR A 92 15.70 -16.96 8.90
N MET A 93 14.59 -17.70 8.81
CA MET A 93 13.26 -17.10 8.67
C MET A 93 12.85 -16.30 9.91
N LEU A 94 13.04 -16.85 11.11
CA LEU A 94 12.74 -16.16 12.36
C LEU A 94 13.57 -14.89 12.53
N GLY A 95 14.85 -14.91 12.14
CA GLY A 95 15.69 -13.72 12.12
C GLY A 95 15.15 -12.63 11.18
N ALA A 96 14.64 -13.01 10.01
CA ALA A 96 14.00 -12.07 9.09
C ALA A 96 12.66 -11.52 9.62
N ILE A 97 11.84 -12.37 10.25
CA ILE A 97 10.59 -11.98 10.90
C ILE A 97 10.87 -10.97 12.01
N ALA A 98 11.88 -11.21 12.85
CA ALA A 98 12.25 -10.30 13.93
C ALA A 98 12.61 -8.88 13.43
N ILE A 99 13.23 -8.78 12.26
CA ILE A 99 13.47 -7.47 11.61
C ILE A 99 12.15 -6.85 11.15
N GLY A 100 11.27 -7.64 10.54
CA GLY A 100 9.94 -7.17 10.15
C GLY A 100 9.17 -6.62 11.35
N GLU A 101 9.10 -7.37 12.45
CA GLU A 101 8.45 -6.97 13.70
C GLU A 101 9.06 -5.70 14.29
N TYR A 102 10.39 -5.60 14.29
CA TYR A 102 11.10 -4.41 14.76
C TYR A 102 10.73 -3.15 13.97
N LEU A 103 10.46 -3.26 12.67
CA LEU A 103 10.11 -2.12 11.82
C LEU A 103 8.67 -1.63 12.00
N ILE A 104 7.77 -2.46 12.54
CA ILE A 104 6.34 -2.11 12.71
C ILE A 104 6.14 -0.87 13.58
N PRO A 105 6.72 -0.75 14.80
CA PRO A 105 6.59 0.45 15.61
C PRO A 105 7.11 1.72 14.92
N HIS A 106 8.19 1.61 14.15
CA HIS A 106 8.76 2.75 13.41
C HIS A 106 7.83 3.20 12.28
N ALA A 107 7.26 2.25 11.54
CA ALA A 107 6.24 2.56 10.54
C ALA A 107 5.04 3.23 11.19
N LYS A 108 4.52 2.70 12.31
CA LYS A 108 3.41 3.32 13.06
C LYS A 108 3.73 4.78 13.44
N ALA A 109 4.93 5.04 13.97
CA ALA A 109 5.35 6.38 14.35
C ALA A 109 5.40 7.34 13.14
N ALA A 110 6.02 6.90 12.03
CA ALA A 110 6.10 7.70 10.81
C ALA A 110 4.72 7.98 10.19
N PHE A 111 3.85 6.97 10.10
CA PHE A 111 2.49 7.14 9.60
C PHE A 111 1.62 7.98 10.53
N PHE A 112 1.83 7.90 11.85
CA PHE A 112 1.16 8.79 12.80
C PHE A 112 1.60 10.25 12.61
N GLU A 113 2.89 10.52 12.43
CA GLU A 113 3.39 11.86 12.11
C GLU A 113 2.84 12.37 10.76
N MET A 114 2.74 11.52 9.74
CA MET A 114 2.15 11.89 8.44
C MET A 114 0.63 12.13 8.54
N GLY A 115 -0.09 11.34 9.33
CA GLY A 115 -1.51 11.54 9.62
C GLY A 115 -1.80 12.73 10.54
N ALA A 116 -0.77 13.30 11.18
CA ALA A 116 -0.87 14.50 11.98
C ALA A 116 -0.82 15.80 11.15
N ASP A 117 -0.54 15.72 9.85
CA ASP A 117 -0.67 16.86 8.94
C ASP A 117 -2.12 16.95 8.41
N PRO A 118 -2.92 17.93 8.88
CA PRO A 118 -4.32 18.06 8.47
C PRO A 118 -4.48 18.30 6.96
N GLU A 119 -3.44 18.83 6.30
CA GLU A 119 -3.45 19.12 4.87
C GLU A 119 -3.30 17.83 4.05
N ILE A 120 -2.45 16.90 4.50
CA ILE A 120 -2.28 15.57 3.88
C ILE A 120 -3.50 14.68 4.12
N ASP A 121 -4.06 14.66 5.34
CA ASP A 121 -5.29 13.91 5.63
C ASP A 121 -6.47 14.41 4.78
N SER A 122 -6.59 15.73 4.63
CA SER A 122 -7.59 16.34 3.75
C SER A 122 -7.37 15.97 2.28
N ALA A 123 -6.12 15.94 1.79
CA ALA A 123 -5.80 15.53 0.43
C ALA A 123 -6.18 14.06 0.18
N ARG A 124 -5.88 13.17 1.14
CA ARG A 124 -6.28 11.75 1.10
C ARG A 124 -7.79 11.61 1.06
N ARG A 125 -8.54 12.30 1.93
CA ARG A 125 -10.00 12.26 1.95
C ARG A 125 -10.64 12.71 0.62
N ILE A 126 -10.04 13.67 -0.08
CA ILE A 126 -10.50 14.06 -1.43
C ILE A 126 -10.33 12.89 -2.40
N LEU A 127 -9.19 12.20 -2.37
CA LEU A 127 -8.95 11.04 -3.24
C LEU A 127 -9.88 9.87 -2.91
N ASP A 128 -10.12 9.58 -1.63
CA ASP A 128 -11.03 8.51 -1.20
C ASP A 128 -12.47 8.78 -1.69
N TRP A 129 -12.95 10.00 -1.52
CA TRP A 129 -14.25 10.44 -2.03
C TRP A 129 -14.35 10.29 -3.55
N VAL A 130 -13.37 10.80 -4.29
CA VAL A 130 -13.35 10.71 -5.76
C VAL A 130 -13.30 9.26 -6.25
N SER A 131 -12.53 8.40 -5.57
CA SER A 131 -12.38 6.99 -5.91
C SER A 131 -13.68 6.21 -5.63
N SER A 132 -14.29 6.40 -4.46
CA SER A 132 -15.53 5.73 -4.07
C SER A 132 -16.72 6.07 -4.98
N GLU A 133 -16.82 7.31 -5.43
CA GLU A 133 -17.88 7.77 -6.33
C GLU A 133 -17.52 7.67 -7.83
N GLN A 134 -16.31 7.17 -8.16
CA GLN A 134 -15.81 7.07 -9.54
C GLN A 134 -15.89 8.40 -10.31
N ILE A 135 -15.53 9.49 -9.62
CA ILE A 135 -15.61 10.84 -10.16
C ILE A 135 -14.40 11.10 -11.06
N SER A 136 -14.64 11.56 -12.30
CA SER A 136 -13.57 11.95 -13.23
C SER A 136 -13.25 13.45 -13.19
N GLU A 137 -14.17 14.26 -12.68
CA GLU A 137 -14.04 15.71 -12.55
C GLU A 137 -14.88 16.23 -11.38
N PHE A 138 -14.35 17.19 -10.64
CA PHE A 138 -15.05 17.80 -9.52
C PHE A 138 -14.75 19.29 -9.42
N THR A 139 -15.61 20.03 -8.74
CA THR A 139 -15.41 21.43 -8.40
C THR A 139 -14.94 21.57 -6.95
N ARG A 140 -14.22 22.65 -6.66
CA ARG A 140 -13.81 22.98 -5.29
C ARG A 140 -14.97 22.96 -4.28
N ARG A 141 -16.18 23.31 -4.75
CA ARG A 141 -17.39 23.33 -3.92
C ARG A 141 -17.91 21.91 -3.63
N GLU A 142 -17.85 21.01 -4.60
CA GLU A 142 -18.22 19.60 -4.41
C GLU A 142 -17.26 18.93 -3.43
N ALA A 143 -15.95 19.13 -3.58
CA ALA A 143 -14.96 18.66 -2.61
C ALA A 143 -15.25 19.17 -1.19
N PHE A 144 -15.52 20.48 -1.03
CA PHE A 144 -15.88 21.03 0.28
C PHE A 144 -17.15 20.41 0.88
N ASN A 145 -18.15 20.15 0.04
CA ASN A 145 -19.41 19.58 0.50
C ASN A 145 -19.27 18.11 0.91
N SER A 146 -18.49 17.32 0.18
CA SER A 146 -18.25 15.91 0.51
C SER A 146 -17.37 15.73 1.75
N LEU A 147 -16.48 16.69 2.03
CA LEU A 147 -15.62 16.66 3.22
C LEU A 147 -16.22 17.42 4.43
N ARG A 148 -17.54 17.72 4.42
CA ARG A 148 -18.21 18.37 5.56
C ARG A 148 -18.11 17.51 6.81
N GLY A 149 -17.49 18.08 7.84
CA GLY A 149 -17.19 17.40 9.11
C GLY A 149 -15.69 17.28 9.38
N GLY A 150 -14.87 17.20 8.32
CA GLY A 150 -13.40 17.20 8.40
C GLY A 150 -12.76 18.55 8.10
N ILE A 151 -13.39 19.37 7.26
CA ILE A 151 -12.93 20.70 6.86
C ILE A 151 -13.95 21.74 7.28
N GLN A 152 -13.51 22.77 8.02
CA GLN A 152 -14.40 23.80 8.56
C GLN A 152 -14.53 25.00 7.61
N LYS A 153 -13.47 25.33 6.87
CA LYS A 153 -13.43 26.50 5.97
C LYS A 153 -13.03 26.11 4.56
N VAL A 154 -13.64 26.76 3.56
CA VAL A 154 -13.31 26.53 2.14
C VAL A 154 -11.84 26.87 1.82
N ALA A 155 -11.20 27.75 2.59
CA ALA A 155 -9.78 28.09 2.46
C ALA A 155 -8.83 26.96 2.89
N GLU A 156 -9.29 26.05 3.76
CA GLU A 156 -8.49 24.89 4.20
C GLU A 156 -8.32 23.86 3.07
N LEU A 157 -9.06 23.99 1.95
CA LEU A 157 -8.85 23.19 0.75
C LEU A 157 -7.67 23.64 -0.11
N ASP A 158 -7.09 24.83 0.12
CA ASP A 158 -6.03 25.35 -0.74
C ASP A 158 -4.80 24.43 -0.74
N LYS A 159 -4.20 24.14 0.42
CA LYS A 159 -3.03 23.26 0.51
C LYS A 159 -3.32 21.81 0.08
N PRO A 160 -4.42 21.16 0.50
CA PRO A 160 -4.76 19.83 0.02
C PRO A 160 -4.85 19.74 -1.51
N LEU A 161 -5.48 20.72 -2.16
CA LEU A 161 -5.60 20.74 -3.62
C LEU A 161 -4.24 21.00 -4.29
N GLU A 162 -3.40 21.87 -3.71
CA GLU A 162 -2.04 22.11 -4.18
C GLU A 162 -1.17 20.85 -4.10
N ILE A 163 -1.23 20.10 -2.99
CA ILE A 163 -0.55 18.81 -2.84
C ILE A 163 -1.00 17.86 -3.96
N LEU A 164 -2.31 17.72 -4.19
CA LEU A 164 -2.83 16.83 -5.23
C LEU A 164 -2.40 17.24 -6.66
N ILE A 165 -2.28 18.53 -6.93
CA ILE A 165 -1.77 19.05 -8.21
C ILE A 165 -0.29 18.74 -8.35
N ASN A 166 0.53 19.04 -7.33
CA ASN A 166 1.97 18.85 -7.35
C ASN A 166 2.37 17.37 -7.52
N HIS A 167 1.59 16.46 -6.93
CA HIS A 167 1.78 15.03 -7.08
C HIS A 167 1.14 14.45 -8.36
N GLY A 168 0.45 15.27 -9.17
CA GLY A 168 -0.11 14.86 -10.45
C GLY A 168 -1.38 14.00 -10.36
N TYR A 169 -2.07 14.03 -9.21
CA TYR A 169 -3.36 13.34 -9.04
C TYR A 169 -4.50 14.10 -9.72
N ILE A 170 -4.46 15.43 -9.68
CA ILE A 170 -5.48 16.30 -10.27
C ILE A 170 -4.85 17.41 -11.11
N ARG A 171 -5.63 18.00 -12.01
CA ARG A 171 -5.25 19.23 -12.73
C ARG A 171 -6.38 20.24 -12.74
N GLU A 172 -6.03 21.51 -12.70
CA GLU A 172 -6.99 22.59 -12.89
C GLU A 172 -7.51 22.64 -14.33
N VAL A 173 -8.81 22.92 -14.45
CA VAL A 173 -9.50 23.16 -15.71
C VAL A 173 -10.00 24.59 -15.71
N LEU A 174 -9.49 25.40 -16.64
CA LEU A 174 -9.98 26.75 -16.88
C LEU A 174 -11.45 26.67 -17.31
N GLN A 175 -12.31 27.40 -16.61
CA GLN A 175 -13.71 27.56 -16.99
C GLN A 175 -13.93 28.90 -17.67
N GLU A 176 -14.49 28.87 -18.87
CA GLU A 176 -14.91 30.08 -19.58
C GLU A 176 -16.12 30.72 -18.90
N ARG A 177 -16.06 32.03 -18.68
CA ARG A 177 -17.15 32.80 -18.06
C ARG A 177 -18.28 32.99 -19.07
N LYS A 178 -19.43 32.34 -18.84
CA LYS A 178 -20.67 32.61 -19.59
C LYS A 178 -21.63 33.45 -18.75
N GLY A 179 -21.65 34.76 -18.99
CA GLY A 179 -22.68 35.69 -18.49
C GLY A 179 -22.36 36.53 -17.24
N PRO A 180 -23.28 37.44 -16.86
CA PRO A 180 -23.19 38.25 -15.64
C PRO A 180 -23.52 37.41 -14.40
N GLY A 181 -22.74 37.56 -13.33
CA GLY A 181 -22.89 36.78 -12.08
C GLY A 181 -21.56 36.51 -11.36
N ARG A 182 -21.63 35.78 -10.23
CA ARG A 182 -20.48 35.33 -9.41
C ARG A 182 -19.58 34.40 -10.20
N LYS A 183 -18.25 34.51 -10.02
CA LYS A 183 -17.27 33.61 -10.67
C LYS A 183 -17.62 32.14 -10.36
N PRO A 184 -17.58 31.24 -11.36
CA PRO A 184 -17.84 29.83 -11.15
C PRO A 184 -16.74 29.20 -10.28
N SER A 185 -17.06 28.09 -9.60
CA SER A 185 -16.10 27.39 -8.75
C SER A 185 -14.99 26.75 -9.58
N GLN A 186 -13.74 26.83 -9.11
CA GLN A 186 -12.60 26.19 -9.74
C GLN A 186 -12.88 24.69 -9.95
N LYS A 187 -12.63 24.20 -11.17
CA LYS A 187 -12.86 22.81 -11.57
C LYS A 187 -11.54 22.07 -11.72
N TYR A 188 -11.54 20.82 -11.29
CA TYR A 188 -10.40 19.90 -11.34
C TYR A 188 -10.79 18.66 -12.13
N LYS A 189 -9.83 18.13 -12.90
CA LYS A 189 -9.91 16.82 -13.55
C LYS A 189 -8.95 15.86 -12.87
N ILE A 190 -9.41 14.63 -12.65
CA ILE A 190 -8.61 13.55 -12.08
C ILE A 190 -7.68 12.98 -13.15
N ASN A 191 -6.49 12.56 -12.75
CA ASN A 191 -5.60 11.81 -13.60
C ASN A 191 -6.20 10.41 -13.90
N PRO A 192 -6.52 10.10 -15.17
CA PRO A 192 -7.15 8.82 -15.51
C PRO A 192 -6.25 7.62 -15.24
N LEU A 193 -4.92 7.78 -15.26
CA LEU A 193 -3.99 6.71 -14.91
C LEU A 193 -4.13 6.32 -13.44
N TRP A 194 -4.31 7.29 -12.55
CA TRP A 194 -4.51 7.01 -11.14
C TRP A 194 -5.85 6.31 -10.88
N LEU A 195 -6.93 6.79 -11.51
CA LEU A 195 -8.27 6.20 -11.36
C LEU A 195 -8.33 4.74 -11.87
N ALA A 196 -7.60 4.45 -12.96
CA ALA A 196 -7.49 3.10 -13.53
C ALA A 196 -6.67 2.13 -12.67
N HIS A 197 -5.66 2.62 -11.93
CA HIS A 197 -4.89 1.77 -11.01
C HIS A 197 -5.68 1.47 -9.72
N ASN A 198 -6.50 2.41 -9.24
CA ASN A 198 -7.32 2.21 -8.04
C ASN A 198 -8.53 1.29 -8.26
N THR A 199 -9.05 1.19 -9.49
CA THR A 199 -10.14 0.24 -9.81
C THR A 199 -9.70 -1.23 -9.69
N HIS A 200 -8.40 -1.50 -9.77
CA HIS A 200 -7.81 -2.82 -9.52
C HIS A 200 -7.40 -3.07 -8.06
N ASN A 201 -7.46 -2.04 -7.20
CA ASN A 201 -7.06 -2.11 -5.78
C ASN A 201 -8.28 -1.96 -4.85
N THR A 202 -9.33 -2.75 -5.10
CA THR A 202 -10.63 -2.74 -4.40
C THR A 202 -10.54 -3.01 -2.89
N GLN A 203 -9.36 -3.31 -2.35
CA GLN A 203 -9.11 -3.49 -0.92
C GLN A 203 -8.79 -2.19 -0.18
N ASN A 204 -8.53 -1.07 -0.87
CA ASN A 204 -8.24 0.23 -0.23
C ASN A 204 -9.48 1.10 0.03
N ASN A 205 -10.70 0.60 -0.21
CA ASN A 205 -11.92 1.33 0.15
C ASN A 205 -12.18 1.21 1.66
N HIS A 206 -11.72 2.21 2.42
CA HIS A 206 -12.14 2.41 3.80
C HIS A 206 -13.59 2.94 3.80
N THR A 207 -14.55 2.05 3.54
CA THR A 207 -15.99 2.36 3.61
C THR A 207 -16.54 1.87 4.94
N ASP A 208 -16.31 2.63 6.01
CA ASP A 208 -17.08 2.52 7.25
C ASP A 208 -18.44 3.21 7.07
N LEU A 209 -19.36 2.62 6.29
CA LEU A 209 -20.79 2.95 6.38
C LEU A 209 -21.66 1.72 6.04
N ASN A 210 -22.45 1.31 7.04
CA ASN A 210 -23.62 0.42 7.02
C ASN A 210 -23.41 -1.11 7.05
N SER A 211 -23.03 -1.59 8.25
CA SER A 211 -23.46 -2.89 8.77
C SER A 211 -24.98 -2.93 8.94
N ALA A 212 -25.72 -3.39 7.92
CA ALA A 212 -27.09 -3.88 8.09
C ALA A 212 -27.62 -4.76 6.94
N TYR A 213 -27.03 -4.76 5.73
CA TYR A 213 -27.65 -5.40 4.56
C TYR A 213 -27.01 -6.73 4.10
N SER A 214 -25.92 -7.18 4.71
CA SER A 214 -25.18 -8.36 4.25
C SER A 214 -25.70 -9.71 4.78
N ALA A 215 -26.71 -9.71 5.65
CA ALA A 215 -27.23 -10.94 6.27
C ALA A 215 -28.39 -11.61 5.49
N GLN A 216 -28.89 -11.00 4.41
CA GLN A 216 -30.11 -11.46 3.74
C GLN A 216 -29.90 -12.13 2.37
N PHE A 217 -28.68 -12.15 1.83
CA PHE A 217 -28.43 -12.69 0.49
C PHE A 217 -27.87 -14.13 0.47
N ALA A 218 -27.59 -14.74 1.62
CA ALA A 218 -26.96 -16.05 1.72
C ALA A 218 -27.94 -17.24 1.91
N GLN A 219 -29.26 -17.02 1.81
CA GLN A 219 -30.26 -18.07 2.09
C GLN A 219 -31.13 -18.49 0.89
N GLU A 220 -30.91 -17.99 -0.33
CA GLU A 220 -31.82 -18.29 -1.46
C GLU A 220 -31.20 -19.02 -2.66
N VAL A 221 -30.01 -19.62 -2.52
CA VAL A 221 -29.45 -20.47 -3.59
C VAL A 221 -28.87 -21.76 -3.01
N ALA A 222 -29.76 -22.62 -2.55
CA ALA A 222 -29.49 -24.05 -2.35
C ALA A 222 -30.73 -24.86 -2.74
N LEU A 223 -30.88 -25.09 -4.05
CA LEU A 223 -31.53 -26.26 -4.63
C LEU A 223 -30.57 -26.88 -5.65
#